data_AF-A0A6A0CYP4-F1
#
_entry.id   AF-A0A6A0CYP4-F1
#
_cell.length_a   1.000
_cell.length_b   1.000
_cell.length_c   1.000
_cell.angle_alpha   90.00
_cell.angle_beta   90.00
_cell.angle_gamma   90.00
#
_symmetry.space_group_name_H-M   'P 1'
#
loop_
_entity.id
_entity.type
_entity.pdbx_description
1 polymer ?
#
loop_
_entity_poly.entity_id
_entity_poly.type
_entity_poly.pdbx_seq_one_letter_code
_entity_poly.pdbx_strand_id
1 'polypeptide(L)'
;MNSISRQPRKQRKSLYIAPLHKKRKAIAAHMADDLMLKYRRRTFPVIRGDTVKIMRGEFKGHVGKVRSIYTGKGQLEIEGVIITKVDGKKVPRPVHASNVLLTKLNLADPWRRQKLEEGLPEEVKKEIEKEAQAQIEEQERMAAEEMEEEAAEEPEEGAEETIEEEVEESPEEEIIEEEIPEEVAEETPSEESPEEEKEVEEKKEEREEQ
;
A
#
# COMPACT_ATOMS: atom_id res chain seq x y z
N MET A 1 -35.98 14.53 -10.22
CA MET A 1 -35.07 15.27 -9.31
C MET A 1 -35.15 14.63 -7.94
N ASN A 2 -34.10 13.98 -7.44
CA ASN A 2 -34.14 13.40 -6.09
C ASN A 2 -34.27 14.52 -5.07
N SER A 3 -35.40 14.56 -4.36
CA SER A 3 -35.71 15.60 -3.38
C SER A 3 -34.80 15.45 -2.16
N ILE A 4 -33.94 16.45 -1.95
CA ILE A 4 -33.14 16.55 -0.73
C ILE A 4 -34.11 16.85 0.42
N SER A 5 -34.15 15.98 1.43
CA SER A 5 -35.01 16.19 2.60
C SER A 5 -34.58 17.44 3.37
N ARG A 6 -35.52 18.34 3.69
CA ARG A 6 -35.26 19.54 4.53
C ARG A 6 -35.04 19.22 6.01
N GLN A 7 -35.33 17.99 6.45
CA GLN A 7 -35.25 17.60 7.85
C GLN A 7 -33.79 17.36 8.29
N PRO A 8 -33.23 18.12 9.25
CA PRO A 8 -31.83 17.99 9.67
C PRO A 8 -31.50 16.59 10.21
N ARG A 9 -32.44 15.96 10.94
CA ARG A 9 -32.29 14.60 11.47
C ARG A 9 -32.06 13.57 10.35
N LYS A 10 -32.80 13.67 9.24
CA LYS A 10 -32.66 12.76 8.09
C LYS A 10 -31.34 12.99 7.36
N GLN A 11 -30.95 14.26 7.19
CA GLN A 11 -29.65 14.61 6.58
C GLN A 11 -28.47 14.06 7.40
N ARG A 12 -28.45 14.27 8.72
CA ARG A 12 -27.39 13.75 9.60
C ARG A 12 -27.32 12.21 9.57
N LYS A 13 -28.48 11.55 9.63
CA LYS A 13 -28.56 10.08 9.53
C LYS A 13 -27.99 9.57 8.19
N SER A 14 -28.27 10.27 7.09
CA SER A 14 -27.79 9.88 5.77
C SER A 14 -26.26 9.96 5.63
N LEU A 15 -25.61 10.95 6.25
CA LEU A 15 -24.16 11.09 6.25
C LEU A 15 -23.50 10.02 7.13
N TYR A 16 -24.06 9.75 8.31
CA TYR A 16 -23.51 8.79 9.26
C TYR A 16 -23.50 7.36 8.69
N ILE A 17 -24.63 6.93 8.12
CA ILE A 17 -24.86 5.58 7.57
C ILE A 17 -24.39 5.46 6.11
N ALA A 18 -23.83 6.52 5.52
CA ALA A 18 -23.41 6.49 4.12
C ALA A 18 -22.44 5.31 3.84
N PRO A 19 -22.63 4.57 2.72
CA PRO A 19 -21.70 3.53 2.31
C PRO A 19 -20.33 4.12 1.94
N LEU A 20 -19.28 3.29 1.98
CA LEU A 20 -17.89 3.72 1.83
C LEU A 20 -17.62 4.46 0.51
N HIS A 21 -18.22 4.02 -0.61
CA HIS A 21 -18.05 4.69 -1.90
C HIS A 21 -18.62 6.13 -1.92
N LYS A 22 -19.66 6.42 -1.13
CA LYS A 22 -20.18 7.79 -0.95
C LYS A 22 -19.31 8.59 0.01
N LYS A 23 -18.83 7.98 1.09
CA LYS A 23 -17.89 8.61 2.03
C LYS A 23 -16.60 9.02 1.33
N ARG A 24 -16.04 8.17 0.46
CA ARG A 24 -14.87 8.49 -0.37
C ARG A 24 -15.05 9.78 -1.18
N LYS A 25 -16.22 9.97 -1.82
CA LYS A 25 -16.51 11.20 -2.58
C LYS A 25 -16.65 12.44 -1.69
N ALA A 26 -17.08 12.27 -0.44
CA ALA A 26 -17.22 13.36 0.51
C ALA A 26 -15.86 13.83 1.08
N ILE A 27 -14.82 12.99 1.02
CA ILE A 27 -13.45 13.33 1.45
C ILE A 27 -12.75 14.08 0.30
N ALA A 28 -13.23 15.28 0.03
CA ALA A 28 -12.68 16.18 -0.96
C ALA A 28 -12.16 17.46 -0.30
N ALA A 29 -11.09 18.00 -0.86
CA ALA A 29 -10.47 19.23 -0.43
C ALA A 29 -10.47 20.25 -1.57
N HIS A 30 -10.29 21.53 -1.23
CA HIS A 30 -10.11 22.60 -2.21
C HIS A 30 -8.72 22.50 -2.84
N MET A 31 -8.62 22.80 -4.14
CA MET A 31 -7.33 22.88 -4.82
C MET A 31 -6.74 24.29 -4.70
N ALA A 32 -5.42 24.39 -4.82
CA ALA A 32 -4.71 25.66 -5.01
C ALA A 32 -5.15 26.33 -6.32
N ASP A 33 -5.03 27.65 -6.41
CA ASP A 33 -5.50 28.42 -7.56
C ASP A 33 -4.83 27.97 -8.87
N ASP A 34 -3.54 27.62 -8.83
CA ASP A 34 -2.79 27.08 -9.98
C ASP A 34 -3.42 25.79 -10.53
N LEU A 35 -3.75 24.86 -9.63
CA LEU A 35 -4.41 23.60 -9.96
C LEU A 35 -5.85 23.85 -10.42
N MET A 36 -6.56 24.80 -9.82
CA MET A 36 -7.92 25.15 -10.22
C MET A 36 -7.95 25.68 -11.66
N LEU A 37 -6.96 26.48 -12.05
CA LEU A 37 -6.83 26.98 -13.42
C LEU A 37 -6.51 25.85 -14.41
N LYS A 38 -5.55 24.97 -14.07
CA LYS A 38 -5.16 23.83 -14.91
C LYS A 38 -6.31 22.84 -15.13
N TYR A 39 -6.96 22.40 -14.04
CA TYR A 39 -7.96 21.33 -14.08
C TYR A 39 -9.41 21.84 -14.19
N ARG A 40 -9.64 23.16 -14.18
CA ARG A 40 -10.99 23.80 -14.19
C ARG A 40 -11.96 23.23 -13.15
N ARG A 41 -11.44 22.74 -12.02
CA ARG A 41 -12.21 22.15 -10.93
C ARG A 41 -11.87 22.87 -9.63
N ARG A 42 -12.83 22.97 -8.72
CA ARG A 42 -12.64 23.64 -7.43
C ARG A 42 -12.20 22.69 -6.31
N THR A 43 -12.68 21.45 -6.37
CA THR A 43 -12.42 20.44 -5.34
C THR A 43 -12.14 19.09 -5.99
N PHE A 44 -11.35 18.29 -5.30
CA PHE A 44 -11.08 16.92 -5.72
C PHE A 44 -10.90 15.99 -4.51
N PRO A 45 -11.25 14.69 -4.63
CA PRO A 45 -11.04 13.72 -3.55
C PRO A 45 -9.57 13.55 -3.21
N VAL A 46 -9.24 13.60 -1.92
CA VAL A 46 -7.87 13.44 -1.42
C VAL A 46 -7.47 11.97 -1.48
N ILE A 47 -6.24 11.67 -1.91
CA ILE A 47 -5.64 10.33 -1.94
C ILE A 47 -4.29 10.34 -1.18
N ARG A 48 -3.82 9.16 -0.82
CA ARG A 48 -2.49 8.95 -0.24
C ARG A 48 -1.41 9.45 -1.22
N GLY A 49 -0.40 10.14 -0.70
CA GLY A 49 0.65 10.76 -1.50
C GLY A 49 0.31 12.14 -2.08
N ASP A 50 -0.92 12.65 -1.93
CA ASP A 50 -1.21 14.06 -2.25
C ASP A 50 -0.44 14.98 -1.29
N THR A 51 0.05 16.12 -1.79
CA THR A 51 0.67 17.14 -0.95
C THR A 51 -0.35 18.19 -0.57
N VAL A 52 -0.48 18.44 0.72
CA VAL A 52 -1.53 19.24 1.28
C VAL A 52 -1.01 20.33 2.21
N LYS A 53 -1.71 21.47 2.21
CA LYS A 53 -1.49 22.60 3.13
C LYS A 53 -2.65 22.73 4.09
N ILE A 54 -2.37 22.81 5.39
CA ILE A 54 -3.41 23.00 6.42
C ILE A 54 -3.81 24.47 6.49
N MET A 55 -5.10 24.75 6.38
CA MET A 55 -5.65 26.11 6.36
C MET A 55 -6.21 26.56 7.71
N ARG A 56 -6.67 25.62 8.54
CA ARG A 56 -7.36 25.90 9.81
C ARG A 56 -6.83 24.98 10.93
N GLY A 57 -6.90 25.47 12.17
CA GLY A 57 -6.47 24.74 13.37
C GLY A 57 -5.07 25.13 13.84
N GLU A 58 -4.53 24.36 14.77
CA GLU A 58 -3.22 24.58 15.41
C GLU A 58 -2.06 24.47 14.41
N PHE A 59 -2.13 23.50 13.49
CA PHE A 59 -1.10 23.24 12.48
C PHE A 59 -1.27 24.08 11.20
N LYS A 60 -1.86 25.27 11.29
CA LYS A 60 -2.12 26.12 10.13
C LYS A 60 -0.81 26.54 9.45
N GLY A 61 -0.76 26.43 8.13
CA GLY A 61 0.40 26.78 7.31
C GLY A 61 1.35 25.60 7.05
N HIS A 62 1.23 24.51 7.82
CA HIS A 62 2.01 23.31 7.59
C HIS A 62 1.68 22.67 6.24
N VAL A 63 2.72 22.24 5.52
CA VAL A 63 2.63 21.53 4.25
C VAL A 63 3.23 20.15 4.44
N GLY A 64 2.50 19.10 4.04
CA GLY A 64 2.98 17.72 4.15
C GLY A 64 2.28 16.79 3.18
N LYS A 65 2.83 15.60 2.96
CA LYS A 65 2.17 14.55 2.20
C LYS A 65 1.13 13.84 3.06
N VAL A 66 0.09 13.32 2.41
CA VAL A 66 -0.95 12.50 3.07
C VAL A 66 -0.45 11.06 3.18
N ARG A 67 -0.22 10.61 4.42
CA ARG A 67 0.18 9.22 4.70
C ARG A 67 -1.00 8.26 4.56
N SER A 68 -2.08 8.54 5.29
CA SER A 68 -3.25 7.66 5.41
C SER A 68 -4.55 8.44 5.48
N ILE A 69 -5.65 7.78 5.10
CA ILE A 69 -6.99 8.38 5.05
C ILE A 69 -7.98 7.53 5.84
N TYR A 70 -8.64 8.17 6.80
CA TYR A 70 -9.70 7.57 7.61
C TYR A 70 -11.06 7.79 6.97
N THR A 71 -11.46 6.89 6.07
CA THR A 71 -12.72 7.01 5.31
C THR A 71 -13.98 7.07 6.20
N GLY A 72 -13.97 6.39 7.34
CA GLY A 72 -15.11 6.38 8.27
C GLY A 72 -15.38 7.74 8.93
N LYS A 73 -14.32 8.50 9.23
CA LYS A 73 -14.37 9.79 9.94
C LYS A 73 -14.13 11.00 9.05
N GLY A 74 -13.69 10.81 7.80
CA GLY A 74 -13.34 11.89 6.87
C GLY A 74 -12.07 12.66 7.25
N GLN A 75 -11.16 12.00 7.96
CA GLN A 75 -9.92 12.58 8.47
C GLN A 75 -8.70 12.05 7.71
N LEU A 76 -7.64 12.84 7.70
CA LEU A 76 -6.37 12.61 7.04
C LEU A 76 -5.26 12.55 8.09
N GLU A 77 -4.28 11.69 7.85
CA GLU A 77 -2.99 11.73 8.51
C GLU A 77 -1.99 12.40 7.59
N ILE A 78 -1.39 13.49 8.07
CA ILE A 78 -0.46 14.31 7.30
C ILE A 78 0.91 14.20 7.97
N GLU A 79 1.95 14.03 7.17
CA GLU A 79 3.33 14.00 7.64
C GLU A 79 3.71 15.31 8.35
N GLY A 80 4.44 15.19 9.47
CA GLY A 80 4.81 16.31 10.32
C GLY A 80 3.70 16.82 11.26
N VAL A 81 2.46 16.34 11.13
CA VAL A 81 1.35 16.72 12.02
C VAL A 81 1.24 15.71 13.15
N ILE A 82 2.07 15.91 14.16
CA ILE A 82 2.22 15.00 15.30
C ILE A 82 1.92 15.69 16.62
N ILE A 83 1.43 14.91 17.59
CA ILE A 83 1.28 15.32 18.99
C ILE A 83 2.11 14.36 19.84
N THR A 84 2.87 14.92 20.77
CA THR A 84 3.59 14.17 21.80
C THR A 84 2.63 13.85 22.95
N LYS A 85 2.48 12.56 23.27
CA LYS A 85 1.78 12.12 24.48
C LYS A 85 2.64 12.40 25.74
N VAL A 86 2.02 12.25 26.91
CA VAL A 86 2.72 12.38 28.21
C VAL A 86 3.88 11.40 28.33
N ASP A 87 3.73 10.20 27.75
CA ASP A 87 4.77 9.17 27.70
C ASP A 87 5.90 9.46 26.70
N GLY A 88 5.93 10.66 26.09
CA GLY A 88 6.91 11.05 25.06
C GLY A 88 6.66 10.48 23.66
N LYS A 89 5.77 9.49 23.51
CA LYS A 89 5.43 8.89 22.21
C LYS A 89 4.78 9.91 21.26
N LYS A 90 5.27 9.97 20.02
CA LYS A 90 4.72 10.81 18.93
C LYS A 90 3.56 10.08 18.24
N VAL A 91 2.40 10.71 18.18
CA VAL A 91 1.20 10.15 17.53
C VAL A 91 0.69 11.12 16.46
N PRO A 92 0.31 10.66 15.26
CA PRO A 92 -0.25 11.53 14.24
C PRO A 92 -1.56 12.15 14.71
N ARG A 93 -1.74 13.44 14.45
CA ARG A 93 -3.00 14.14 14.74
C ARG A 93 -3.89 14.12 13.49
N PRO A 94 -5.07 13.47 13.53
CA PRO A 94 -5.96 13.43 12.39
C PRO A 94 -6.58 14.82 12.10
N VAL A 95 -6.61 15.19 10.83
CA VAL A 95 -7.15 16.48 10.34
C VAL A 95 -8.29 16.23 9.35
N HIS A 96 -9.41 16.94 9.46
CA HIS A 96 -10.53 16.79 8.51
C HIS A 96 -10.16 17.35 7.12
N ALA A 97 -10.51 16.65 6.05
CA ALA A 97 -10.13 17.01 4.68
C ALA A 97 -10.59 18.43 4.25
N SER A 98 -11.73 18.90 4.77
CA SER A 98 -12.22 20.26 4.49
C SER A 98 -11.38 21.39 5.07
N ASN A 99 -10.47 21.11 6.01
CA ASN A 99 -9.57 22.11 6.61
C ASN A 99 -8.26 22.25 5.83
N VAL A 100 -8.15 21.58 4.69
CA VAL A 100 -6.93 21.34 3.96
C VAL A 100 -7.08 21.83 2.52
N LEU A 101 -5.97 22.27 1.94
CA LEU A 101 -5.85 22.73 0.56
C LEU A 101 -4.85 21.85 -0.18
N LEU A 102 -5.24 21.31 -1.34
CA LEU A 102 -4.40 20.48 -2.19
C LEU A 102 -3.42 21.38 -2.95
N THR A 103 -2.13 21.11 -2.80
CA THR A 103 -1.05 21.88 -3.44
C THR A 103 -0.42 21.11 -4.60
N LYS A 104 -0.21 19.79 -4.44
CA LYS A 104 0.21 18.88 -5.52
C LYS A 104 -0.66 17.63 -5.50
N LEU A 105 -1.01 17.12 -6.68
CA LEU A 105 -1.80 15.91 -6.85
C LEU A 105 -0.89 14.74 -7.21
N ASN A 106 -1.15 13.57 -6.63
CA ASN A 106 -0.60 12.31 -7.11
C ASN A 106 -1.40 11.85 -8.34
N LEU A 107 -0.73 11.63 -9.48
CA LEU A 107 -1.32 11.24 -10.77
C LEU A 107 -0.96 9.81 -11.20
N ALA A 108 -0.32 9.02 -10.34
CA ALA A 108 0.04 7.64 -10.67
C ALA A 108 -1.17 6.78 -11.08
N ASP A 109 -2.33 6.95 -10.42
CA ASP A 109 -3.55 6.19 -10.71
C ASP A 109 -4.23 6.63 -12.03
N PRO A 110 -4.37 5.73 -13.03
CA PRO A 110 -5.07 6.03 -14.29
C PRO A 110 -6.53 6.47 -14.11
N TRP A 111 -7.25 5.89 -13.15
CA TRP A 111 -8.68 6.23 -12.93
C TRP A 111 -8.85 7.63 -12.34
N ARG A 112 -7.85 8.10 -11.59
CA ARG A 112 -7.82 9.46 -11.06
C ARG A 112 -7.59 10.46 -12.18
N ARG A 113 -6.67 10.15 -13.10
CA ARG A 113 -6.36 10.97 -14.29
C ARG A 113 -7.55 11.12 -15.21
N GLN A 114 -8.19 10.00 -15.57
CA GLN A 114 -9.38 10.01 -16.41
C GLN A 114 -10.46 10.96 -15.86
N LYS A 115 -10.68 10.96 -14.54
CA LYS A 115 -11.64 11.87 -13.90
C LYS A 115 -11.21 13.32 -13.93
N LEU A 116 -9.91 13.63 -13.90
CA LEU A 116 -9.40 14.99 -13.99
C LEU A 116 -9.47 15.54 -15.42
N GLU A 117 -9.33 14.67 -16.42
CA GLU A 117 -9.36 15.00 -17.85
C GLU A 117 -10.77 15.25 -18.39
N GLU A 118 -11.81 14.78 -17.68
CA GLU A 118 -13.22 15.00 -18.03
C GLU A 118 -13.54 16.50 -18.16
N GLY A 119 -13.80 16.93 -19.41
CA GLY A 119 -14.21 18.31 -19.74
C GLY A 119 -13.04 19.25 -20.09
N LEU A 120 -11.82 18.73 -20.22
CA LEU A 120 -10.64 19.51 -20.60
C LEU A 120 -10.31 19.41 -22.10
N PRO A 121 -9.66 20.43 -22.69
CA PRO A 121 -9.11 20.37 -24.04
C PRO A 121 -7.95 19.36 -24.13
N GLU A 122 -7.72 18.80 -25.32
CA GLU A 122 -6.74 17.73 -25.55
C GLU A 122 -5.29 18.11 -25.22
N GLU A 123 -4.93 19.39 -25.34
CA GLU A 123 -3.60 19.89 -25.00
C GLU A 123 -3.27 19.66 -23.51
N VAL A 124 -4.20 20.04 -22.63
CA VAL A 124 -4.03 19.87 -21.18
C VAL A 124 -4.01 18.39 -20.80
N LYS A 125 -4.74 17.53 -21.52
CA LYS A 125 -4.69 16.08 -21.29
C LYS A 125 -3.30 15.51 -21.54
N LYS A 126 -2.67 15.90 -22.65
CA LYS A 126 -1.29 15.49 -22.97
C LYS A 126 -0.29 15.99 -21.91
N GLU A 127 -0.49 17.18 -21.35
CA GLU A 127 0.32 17.67 -20.24
C GLU A 127 0.14 16.84 -18.96
N ILE A 128 -1.08 16.43 -18.65
CA ILE A 128 -1.39 15.58 -17.48
C ILE A 128 -0.77 14.18 -17.65
N GLU A 129 -0.84 13.60 -18.85
CA GLU A 129 -0.22 12.31 -19.15
C GLU A 129 1.30 12.35 -18.99
N LYS A 130 1.95 13.42 -19.48
CA LYS A 130 3.39 13.63 -19.32
C LYS A 130 3.79 13.83 -17.85
N GLU A 131 3.03 14.64 -17.10
CA GLU A 131 3.25 14.82 -15.66
C GLU A 131 3.12 13.50 -14.91
N ALA A 132 2.16 12.67 -15.29
CA ALA A 132 1.96 11.36 -14.69
C ALA A 132 3.08 10.38 -15.00
N GLN A 133 3.56 10.34 -16.26
CA GLN A 133 4.70 9.51 -16.65
C GLN A 133 5.95 9.91 -15.88
N ALA A 134 6.21 11.22 -15.74
CA ALA A 134 7.33 11.72 -14.94
C ALA A 134 7.21 11.32 -13.46
N GLN A 135 6.02 11.39 -12.87
CA GLN A 135 5.80 10.95 -11.48
C GLN A 135 6.00 9.44 -11.30
N ILE A 136 5.57 8.61 -12.27
CA ILE A 136 5.76 7.16 -12.22
C ILE A 136 7.24 6.82 -12.32
N GLU A 137 7.94 7.42 -13.28
CA GLU A 137 9.38 7.22 -13.45
C GLU A 137 10.17 7.68 -12.22
N GLU A 138 9.80 8.81 -11.60
CA GLU A 138 10.39 9.27 -10.34
C GLU A 138 10.14 8.27 -9.21
N GLN A 139 8.93 7.71 -9.10
CA GLN A 139 8.60 6.70 -8.11
C GLN A 139 9.38 5.40 -8.32
N GLU A 140 9.53 4.95 -9.57
CA GLU A 140 10.30 3.75 -9.92
C GLU A 140 11.79 3.93 -9.63
N ARG A 141 12.36 5.12 -9.91
CA ARG A 141 13.76 5.44 -9.58
C ARG A 141 14.00 5.48 -8.06
N MET A 142 13.13 6.17 -7.32
CA MET A 142 13.22 6.21 -5.86
C MET A 142 13.09 4.82 -5.25
N ALA A 143 12.18 3.98 -5.76
CA ALA A 143 12.03 2.61 -5.30
C ALA A 143 13.24 1.72 -5.66
N ALA A 144 13.90 1.95 -6.79
CA ALA A 144 15.10 1.23 -7.18
C ALA A 144 16.31 1.59 -6.29
N GLU A 145 16.45 2.88 -5.95
CA GLU A 145 17.48 3.37 -5.01
C GLU A 145 17.24 2.81 -3.60
N GLU A 146 16.00 2.84 -3.10
CA GLU A 146 15.65 2.23 -1.80
C GLU A 146 15.95 0.71 -1.79
N MET A 147 15.66 -0.02 -2.88
CA MET A 147 15.99 -1.46 -2.97
C MET A 147 17.50 -1.72 -3.05
N GLU A 148 18.27 -0.82 -3.68
CA GLU A 148 19.74 -0.93 -3.74
C GLU A 148 20.37 -0.62 -2.37
N GLU A 149 19.82 0.35 -1.63
CA GLU A 149 20.21 0.65 -0.25
C GLU A 149 19.87 -0.52 0.70
N GLU A 150 18.66 -1.09 0.62
CA GLU A 150 18.28 -2.27 1.41
C GLU A 150 19.17 -3.48 1.09
N ALA A 151 19.47 -3.75 -0.18
CA ALA A 151 20.37 -4.84 -0.58
C ALA A 151 21.84 -4.60 -0.16
N ALA A 152 22.24 -3.36 0.12
CA ALA A 152 23.56 -2.99 0.62
C ALA A 152 23.65 -2.94 2.16
N GLU A 153 22.52 -2.87 2.88
CA GLU A 153 22.42 -3.06 4.34
C GLU A 153 22.35 -4.55 4.74
N GLU A 154 21.81 -5.43 3.89
CA GLU A 154 21.75 -6.89 4.14
C GLU A 154 23.07 -7.70 4.11
N PRO A 155 24.27 -7.20 3.71
CA PRO A 155 25.50 -7.98 3.81
C PRO A 155 26.22 -7.90 5.18
N GLU A 156 25.75 -7.12 6.16
CA GLU A 156 26.40 -7.06 7.49
C GLU A 156 25.81 -8.03 8.53
N GLU A 157 24.52 -8.39 8.49
CA GLU A 157 23.95 -9.34 9.48
C GLU A 157 24.18 -10.81 9.12
N GLY A 158 24.20 -11.18 7.83
CA GLY A 158 24.42 -12.58 7.40
C GLY A 158 25.87 -13.07 7.52
N ALA A 159 26.82 -12.14 7.66
CA ALA A 159 28.24 -12.48 7.87
C ALA A 159 28.57 -12.72 9.35
N GLU A 160 27.79 -12.17 10.30
CA GLU A 160 27.98 -12.42 11.73
C GLU A 160 27.35 -13.76 12.17
N GLU A 161 26.17 -14.12 11.63
CA GLU A 161 25.55 -15.44 11.93
C GLU A 161 26.37 -16.62 11.39
N THR A 162 27.03 -16.47 10.23
CA THR A 162 27.85 -17.55 9.65
C THR A 162 29.18 -17.76 10.39
N ILE A 163 29.71 -16.73 11.07
CA ILE A 163 30.90 -16.87 11.92
C ILE A 163 30.54 -17.54 13.26
N GLU A 164 29.34 -17.30 13.79
CA GLU A 164 28.88 -17.98 15.02
C GLU A 164 28.57 -19.46 14.77
N GLU A 165 28.00 -19.81 13.61
CA GLU A 165 27.71 -21.20 13.24
C GLU A 165 28.99 -22.00 12.92
N GLU A 166 30.00 -21.39 12.28
CA GLU A 166 31.30 -22.05 12.02
C GLU A 166 32.16 -22.24 13.28
N VAL A 167 31.92 -21.48 14.36
CA VAL A 167 32.62 -21.66 15.66
C VAL A 167 31.97 -22.76 16.52
N GLU A 168 30.69 -23.08 16.32
CA GLU A 168 30.01 -24.17 17.03
C GLU A 168 30.26 -25.56 16.41
N GLU A 169 30.58 -25.66 15.13
CA GLU A 169 30.67 -26.94 14.42
C GLU A 169 32.07 -27.60 14.38
N SER A 170 33.05 -27.10 15.14
CA SER A 170 34.33 -27.80 15.32
C SER A 170 34.41 -28.54 16.66
N PRO A 171 34.05 -29.84 16.74
CA PRO A 171 34.45 -30.65 17.87
C PRO A 171 35.87 -31.19 17.69
N GLU A 172 36.62 -31.04 18.78
CA GLU A 172 37.93 -31.60 19.07
C GLU A 172 37.99 -33.12 18.83
N GLU A 173 39.20 -33.57 18.50
CA GLU A 173 39.59 -34.86 17.93
C GLU A 173 39.26 -36.13 18.77
N GLU A 174 39.20 -37.28 18.07
CA GLU A 174 40.09 -38.46 18.26
C GLU A 174 39.42 -39.87 18.41
N ILE A 175 40.06 -40.88 17.77
CA ILE A 175 40.03 -42.36 17.95
C ILE A 175 38.78 -43.12 17.36
N ILE A 176 38.82 -44.12 16.45
CA ILE A 176 39.58 -45.40 16.35
C ILE A 176 39.56 -45.93 14.88
N GLU A 177 40.69 -46.51 14.43
CA GLU A 177 40.92 -47.22 13.15
C GLU A 177 40.26 -48.62 13.05
N GLU A 178 40.35 -49.26 11.86
CA GLU A 178 40.07 -50.68 11.53
C GLU A 178 38.58 -51.07 11.37
N GLU A 179 38.07 -51.83 10.39
CA GLU A 179 38.56 -52.55 9.20
C GLU A 179 37.30 -53.16 8.48
N ILE A 180 37.45 -53.70 7.26
CA ILE A 180 36.64 -54.77 6.59
C ILE A 180 35.62 -54.40 5.46
N PRO A 181 35.48 -55.22 4.38
CA PRO A 181 35.47 -54.80 2.96
C PRO A 181 34.25 -55.26 2.09
N GLU A 182 34.41 -55.19 0.75
CA GLU A 182 33.58 -55.70 -0.36
C GLU A 182 32.96 -57.11 -0.18
N GLU A 183 31.69 -57.31 -0.55
CA GLU A 183 31.22 -58.21 -1.65
C GLU A 183 29.69 -58.49 -1.64
N VAL A 184 29.06 -58.32 -2.82
CA VAL A 184 28.20 -59.27 -3.60
C VAL A 184 26.78 -59.70 -3.12
N ALA A 185 25.90 -59.81 -4.14
CA ALA A 185 24.64 -60.59 -4.29
C ALA A 185 23.36 -59.91 -3.76
N GLU A 186 22.40 -59.48 -4.60
CA GLU A 186 21.49 -60.18 -5.54
C GLU A 186 20.03 -60.13 -5.02
N GLU A 187 19.08 -60.13 -5.97
CA GLU A 187 17.61 -60.32 -5.83
C GLU A 187 16.69 -59.08 -5.66
N THR A 188 16.19 -58.58 -6.79
CA THR A 188 14.80 -58.11 -6.99
C THR A 188 13.90 -59.31 -7.39
N PRO A 189 12.55 -59.27 -7.49
CA PRO A 189 11.54 -58.20 -7.23
C PRO A 189 10.21 -58.67 -6.54
N SER A 190 9.31 -57.74 -6.15
CA SER A 190 7.86 -58.00 -6.14
C SER A 190 7.03 -56.73 -6.32
N GLU A 191 6.08 -56.80 -7.26
CA GLU A 191 5.07 -55.79 -7.66
C GLU A 191 4.09 -55.40 -6.54
N GLU A 192 3.64 -54.14 -6.56
CA GLU A 192 2.27 -53.78 -6.15
C GLU A 192 1.70 -52.67 -7.05
N SER A 193 0.42 -52.83 -7.37
CA SER A 193 -0.35 -52.31 -8.51
C SER A 193 -1.05 -50.96 -8.26
N PRO A 194 -1.50 -50.25 -9.32
CA PRO A 194 -2.09 -48.92 -9.22
C PRO A 194 -3.62 -49.00 -9.03
N GLU A 195 -4.09 -48.93 -7.78
CA GLU A 195 -5.53 -48.82 -7.48
C GLU A 195 -5.93 -47.57 -6.68
N GLU A 196 -4.98 -46.73 -6.25
CA GLU A 196 -5.31 -45.55 -5.44
C GLU A 196 -5.65 -44.26 -6.23
N GLU A 197 -5.45 -44.24 -7.55
CA GLU A 197 -5.65 -43.02 -8.35
C GLU A 197 -7.11 -42.82 -8.79
N LYS A 198 -7.98 -43.82 -8.70
CA LYS A 198 -9.38 -43.71 -9.17
C LYS A 198 -10.39 -43.26 -8.12
N GLU A 199 -10.09 -43.40 -6.83
CA GLU A 199 -11.02 -42.96 -5.77
C GLU A 199 -10.93 -41.46 -5.45
N VAL A 200 -9.89 -40.77 -5.91
CA VAL A 200 -9.69 -39.33 -5.66
C VAL A 200 -10.37 -38.47 -6.72
N GLU A 201 -10.56 -38.98 -7.95
CA GLU A 201 -11.23 -38.26 -9.04
C GLU A 201 -12.76 -38.23 -8.90
N GLU A 202 -13.40 -39.34 -8.52
CA GLU A 202 -14.88 -39.39 -8.37
C GLU A 202 -15.40 -38.49 -7.22
N LYS A 203 -14.62 -38.32 -6.15
CA LYS A 203 -14.97 -37.41 -5.04
C LYS A 203 -14.80 -35.93 -5.37
N LYS A 204 -14.11 -35.61 -6.47
CA LYS A 204 -13.89 -34.23 -6.91
C LYS A 204 -15.02 -33.75 -7.82
N GLU A 205 -15.60 -34.63 -8.63
CA GLU A 205 -16.75 -34.32 -9.50
C GLU A 205 -18.07 -34.17 -8.70
N GLU A 206 -18.31 -34.98 -7.66
CA GLU A 206 -19.53 -34.87 -6.84
C GLU A 206 -19.61 -33.57 -6.00
N ARG A 207 -18.49 -32.86 -5.83
CA ARG A 207 -18.42 -31.61 -5.06
C ARG A 207 -18.62 -30.35 -5.93
N GLU A 208 -18.62 -30.50 -7.25
CA GLU A 208 -18.81 -29.39 -8.19
C GLU A 208 -20.27 -29.20 -8.65
N GLU A 209 -21.18 -30.11 -8.28
CA GLU A 209 -22.61 -30.08 -8.66
C GLU A 209 -23.61 -29.78 -7.51
N GLN A 210 -23.17 -29.26 -6.34
CA GLN A 210 -24.06 -28.81 -5.24
C GLN A 210 -23.96 -27.32 -4.90
#